data_AF-D8UHW9-F1
#
_entry.id   AF-D8UHW9-F1
#
_cell.length_a   1.000
_cell.length_b   1.000
_cell.length_c   1.000
_cell.angle_alpha   90.00
_cell.angle_beta   90.00
_cell.angle_gamma   90.00
#
_symmetry.space_group_name_H-M   'P 1'
#
loop_
_entity.id
_entity.type
_entity.pdbx_description
1 polymer ?
#
loop_
_entity_poly.entity_id
_entity_poly.type
_entity_poly.pdbx_seq_one_letter_code
_entity_poly.pdbx_strand_id
1 'polypeptide(L)'
;MDILQQIDSIPDPVVADKACKAVQVLRRTCALYPLDKIAFSFNGGKDSTVLLHLLRAAVAQLENCTDLGGLGGIKSFYFCNDDDFPEVKDFVQRTDAECVQSVGYGLCVEYLRLSDFKRGLCEYLDRTGVMAIVLGTRRGDPNGGNQDCFCPSSDGWPPFMRVNPIIDWTYHDVWVFLRATHVPYCSLYDHGYTSLGGTGNTLPNSALRSSDGSYEPAYKLADGRLERVGRVHPATHKQAATRHSHLHPRTPLASSKCPGAVPGQEDSTHPQKAQIEGQQQTDGLGEEGTEEEGDARRGGGGAGGDGAAREAGSSLATSGGGGAAGGGGGGGGGLTHSAAIVIIGDELLSGKVEDVNARFLCRELRSLGWQVTRVVFVPDDVDEIASAVRALAAVVQLVITAGGIGPTLDDVTMQASRCGVRGQGGEQRNVLVSLSLPLAALLTAPAPPSLHSLVGIARAVGQPLVRLPALVERLSSYFGGPAALSEAHLKMAEAPQHTELIDYTLPYSDHVSKFPLMRVNNIYVLPGVPSLLVQKWNALKPRLQEAALAPFRNATLRLSVKDETTIAPALVRVASSHGLDVAVGSYPVDQGIIITLDSKNSEKLEAAIAEIQQLLPGEAVVALERDVDSLA
;
A
#
# COMPACT_ATOMS: atom_id res chain seq x y z
N MET A 1 32.88 -9.39 3.97
CA MET A 1 32.35 -10.16 2.83
C MET A 1 31.45 -9.20 2.05
N ASP A 2 31.42 -9.26 0.72
CA ASP A 2 30.51 -8.42 -0.06
C ASP A 2 29.07 -8.80 0.31
N ILE A 3 28.26 -7.80 0.71
CA ILE A 3 26.89 -8.00 1.18
C ILE A 3 26.02 -8.67 0.10
N LEU A 4 26.32 -8.40 -1.17
CA LEU A 4 25.63 -9.01 -2.30
C LEU A 4 25.99 -10.49 -2.41
N GLN A 5 27.27 -10.84 -2.29
CA GLN A 5 27.71 -12.24 -2.26
C GLN A 5 27.10 -13.03 -1.10
N GLN A 6 26.91 -12.39 0.07
CA GLN A 6 26.26 -13.05 1.22
C GLN A 6 24.79 -13.38 0.92
N ILE A 7 24.05 -12.46 0.30
CA ILE A 7 22.65 -12.69 -0.11
C ILE A 7 22.58 -13.73 -1.23
N ASP A 8 23.47 -13.66 -2.23
CA ASP A 8 23.52 -14.61 -3.35
C ASP A 8 23.90 -16.04 -2.89
N SER A 9 24.58 -16.15 -1.74
CA SER A 9 25.00 -17.44 -1.16
C SER A 9 23.96 -18.11 -0.26
N ILE A 10 22.76 -17.53 -0.09
CA ILE A 10 21.70 -18.11 0.74
C ILE A 10 21.30 -19.49 0.17
N PRO A 11 21.46 -20.60 0.93
CA PRO A 11 21.20 -21.94 0.39
C PRO A 11 19.73 -22.24 0.12
N ASP A 12 18.82 -21.60 0.87
CA ASP A 12 17.38 -21.78 0.70
C ASP A 12 16.88 -20.92 -0.48
N PRO A 13 16.41 -21.52 -1.58
CA PRO A 13 16.02 -20.79 -2.77
C PRO A 13 14.78 -19.91 -2.57
N VAL A 14 13.90 -20.27 -1.63
CA VAL A 14 12.70 -19.49 -1.31
C VAL A 14 13.09 -18.21 -0.56
N VAL A 15 13.99 -18.34 0.41
CA VAL A 15 14.49 -17.18 1.17
C VAL A 15 15.38 -16.29 0.30
N ALA A 16 16.18 -16.87 -0.60
CA ALA A 16 16.96 -16.11 -1.57
C ALA A 16 16.06 -15.28 -2.51
N ASP A 17 14.99 -15.87 -3.07
CA ASP A 17 14.01 -15.14 -3.90
C ASP A 17 13.30 -14.02 -3.11
N LYS A 18 12.87 -14.31 -1.88
CA LYS A 18 12.29 -13.30 -0.97
C LYS A 18 13.26 -12.16 -0.65
N ALA A 19 14.54 -12.45 -0.44
CA ALA A 19 15.59 -11.45 -0.25
C ALA A 19 15.80 -10.59 -1.49
N CYS A 20 15.83 -11.20 -2.68
CA CYS A 20 15.92 -10.47 -3.94
C CYS A 20 14.73 -9.50 -4.12
N LYS A 21 13.50 -9.97 -3.89
CA LYS A 21 12.28 -9.14 -3.94
C LYS A 21 12.32 -7.99 -2.93
N ALA A 22 12.76 -8.25 -1.70
CA ALA A 22 12.89 -7.21 -0.68
C ALA A 22 13.94 -6.14 -1.07
N VAL A 23 15.08 -6.55 -1.65
CA VAL A 23 16.08 -5.62 -2.19
C VAL A 23 15.49 -4.80 -3.34
N GLN A 24 14.68 -5.39 -4.22
CA GLN A 24 14.01 -4.65 -5.30
C GLN A 24 13.02 -3.60 -4.76
N VAL A 25 12.24 -3.91 -3.72
CA VAL A 25 11.37 -2.95 -3.04
C VAL A 25 12.17 -1.78 -2.47
N LEU A 26 13.31 -2.06 -1.84
CA LEU A 26 14.19 -1.04 -1.28
C LEU A 26 14.86 -0.19 -2.36
N ARG A 27 15.31 -0.79 -3.46
CA ARG A 27 15.82 -0.05 -4.63
C ARG A 27 14.77 0.85 -5.24
N ARG A 28 13.53 0.36 -5.36
CA ARG A 28 12.40 1.17 -5.80
C ARG A 28 12.17 2.34 -4.86
N THR A 29 12.30 2.14 -3.55
CA THR A 29 12.18 3.21 -2.56
C THR A 29 13.23 4.29 -2.77
N CYS A 30 14.50 3.90 -2.95
CA CYS A 30 15.59 4.84 -3.24
C CYS A 30 15.48 5.50 -4.62
N ALA A 31 14.73 4.92 -5.56
CA ALA A 31 14.41 5.55 -6.85
C ALA A 31 13.24 6.54 -6.75
N LEU A 32 12.29 6.29 -5.83
CA LEU A 32 11.10 7.13 -5.61
C LEU A 32 11.35 8.30 -4.65
N TYR A 33 12.40 8.23 -3.84
CA TYR A 33 12.70 9.23 -2.82
C TYR A 33 14.19 9.52 -2.78
N PRO A 34 14.60 10.81 -2.69
CA PRO A 34 15.97 11.16 -2.36
C PRO A 34 16.41 10.48 -1.06
N LEU A 35 17.67 10.02 -0.99
CA LEU A 35 18.15 9.24 0.16
C LEU A 35 18.00 9.97 1.49
N ASP A 36 18.20 11.29 1.53
CA ASP A 36 18.03 12.14 2.72
C ASP A 36 16.56 12.33 3.16
N LYS A 37 15.61 11.88 2.33
CA LYS A 37 14.16 11.85 2.57
C LYS A 37 13.67 10.46 2.95
N ILE A 38 14.54 9.46 3.01
CA ILE A 38 14.21 8.13 3.53
C ILE A 38 14.70 8.05 4.98
N ALA A 39 13.88 7.48 5.84
CA ALA A 39 14.31 7.05 7.16
C ALA A 39 14.19 5.54 7.32
N PHE A 40 15.05 4.98 8.15
CA PHE A 40 15.02 3.60 8.56
C PHE A 40 14.70 3.52 10.06
N SER A 41 13.60 2.85 10.40
CA SER A 41 13.25 2.60 11.80
C SER A 41 13.99 1.36 12.27
N PHE A 42 15.11 1.56 12.96
CA PHE A 42 15.94 0.48 13.47
C PHE A 42 15.69 0.29 14.97
N ASN A 43 15.13 -0.86 15.36
CA ASN A 43 14.78 -1.14 16.76
C ASN A 43 15.64 -2.22 17.43
N GLY A 44 16.65 -2.73 16.73
CA GLY A 44 17.53 -3.80 17.23
C GLY A 44 16.88 -5.19 17.30
N GLY A 45 15.59 -5.30 16.94
CA GLY A 45 14.91 -6.57 16.78
C GLY A 45 15.33 -7.28 15.49
N LYS A 46 15.15 -8.61 15.45
CA LYS A 46 15.57 -9.49 14.35
C LYS A 46 15.09 -9.00 12.97
N ASP A 47 13.86 -8.50 12.89
CA ASP A 47 13.22 -8.09 11.64
C ASP A 47 13.86 -6.80 11.09
N SER A 48 14.12 -5.82 11.96
CA SER A 48 14.85 -4.61 11.58
C SER A 48 16.32 -4.91 11.22
N THR A 49 16.94 -5.89 11.88
CA THR A 49 18.31 -6.33 11.55
C THR A 49 18.40 -6.95 10.15
N VAL A 50 17.42 -7.76 9.74
CA VAL A 50 17.32 -8.25 8.35
C VAL A 50 17.23 -7.08 7.38
N LEU A 51 16.34 -6.11 7.66
CA LEU A 51 16.16 -4.96 6.79
C LEU A 51 17.40 -4.08 6.67
N LEU A 52 18.16 -3.91 7.74
CA LEU A 52 19.43 -3.19 7.70
C LEU A 52 20.37 -3.78 6.64
N HIS A 53 20.47 -5.10 6.61
CA HIS A 53 21.32 -5.81 5.65
C HIS A 53 20.78 -5.69 4.22
N LEU A 54 19.48 -5.89 4.01
CA LEU A 54 18.83 -5.75 2.70
C LEU A 54 18.89 -4.31 2.16
N LEU A 55 18.76 -3.30 3.05
CA LEU A 55 18.83 -1.89 2.68
C LEU A 55 20.24 -1.50 2.21
N ARG A 56 21.28 -2.01 2.87
CA ARG A 56 22.66 -1.83 2.41
C ARG A 56 22.91 -2.48 1.05
N ALA A 57 22.37 -3.66 0.81
CA ALA A 57 22.46 -4.30 -0.50
C ALA A 57 21.77 -3.46 -1.59
N ALA A 58 20.60 -2.88 -1.29
CA ALA A 58 19.90 -1.99 -2.20
C ALA A 58 20.70 -0.71 -2.50
N VAL A 59 21.29 -0.07 -1.49
CA VAL A 59 22.13 1.13 -1.65
C VAL A 59 23.41 0.81 -2.44
N ALA A 60 24.06 -0.33 -2.17
CA ALA A 60 25.26 -0.77 -2.90
C ALA A 60 24.99 -0.92 -4.41
N GLN A 61 23.82 -1.45 -4.77
CA GLN A 61 23.40 -1.60 -6.16
C GLN A 61 23.06 -0.28 -6.87
N LEU A 62 22.86 0.82 -6.13
CA LEU A 62 22.57 2.15 -6.68
C LEU A 62 23.82 2.98 -6.94
N GLU A 63 24.83 2.86 -6.07
CA GLU A 63 26.01 3.74 -6.12
C GLU A 63 27.17 3.17 -6.96
N ASN A 64 27.08 1.93 -7.48
CA ASN A 64 28.22 1.22 -8.09
C ASN A 64 29.48 1.23 -7.19
N CYS A 65 29.28 1.41 -5.88
CA CYS A 65 30.32 1.71 -4.91
C CYS A 65 30.44 0.54 -3.94
N THR A 66 31.64 -0.06 -3.87
CA THR A 66 31.94 -1.20 -3.00
C THR A 66 32.30 -0.79 -1.57
N ASP A 67 32.34 0.51 -1.27
CA ASP A 67 32.66 1.05 0.05
C ASP A 67 31.50 1.89 0.58
N LEU A 68 30.62 1.25 1.36
CA LEU A 68 29.31 1.81 1.69
C LEU A 68 29.32 2.90 2.76
N GLY A 69 30.36 3.01 3.60
CA GLY A 69 30.52 4.07 4.62
C GLY A 69 29.32 4.38 5.56
N GLY A 70 28.19 3.64 5.47
CA GLY A 70 26.87 4.03 5.96
C GLY A 70 25.71 3.56 5.08
N LEU A 71 24.60 4.32 5.07
CA LEU A 71 23.41 4.09 4.24
C LEU A 71 23.21 5.16 3.16
N GLY A 72 24.28 5.73 2.60
CA GLY A 72 24.19 6.71 1.49
C GLY A 72 23.41 8.00 1.82
N GLY A 73 23.28 8.35 3.11
CA GLY A 73 22.51 9.52 3.56
C GLY A 73 21.08 9.23 4.03
N ILE A 74 20.64 7.96 4.00
CA ILE A 74 19.39 7.53 4.65
C ILE A 74 19.53 7.73 6.16
N LYS A 75 18.53 8.39 6.75
CA LYS A 75 18.49 8.68 8.19
C LYS A 75 18.04 7.43 8.94
N SER A 76 18.53 7.20 10.16
CA SER A 76 17.99 6.15 11.02
C SER A 76 17.47 6.76 12.31
N PHE A 77 16.45 6.15 12.92
CA PHE A 77 15.99 6.55 14.24
C PHE A 77 15.59 5.35 15.09
N TYR A 78 15.70 5.53 16.40
CA TYR A 78 15.32 4.56 17.43
C TYR A 78 14.46 5.25 18.48
N PHE A 79 13.30 4.67 18.80
CA PHE A 79 12.47 5.13 19.92
C PHE A 79 12.95 4.47 21.21
N CYS A 80 13.53 5.27 22.10
CA CYS A 80 13.98 4.83 23.40
C CYS A 80 12.80 4.73 24.37
N ASN A 81 12.60 3.55 24.96
CA ASN A 81 11.70 3.38 26.09
C ASN A 81 12.49 3.09 27.37
N ASP A 82 11.93 3.53 28.49
CA ASP A 82 12.53 3.29 29.81
C ASP A 82 12.59 1.79 30.13
N ASP A 83 11.64 1.01 29.62
CA ASP A 83 11.51 -0.42 29.83
C ASP A 83 12.22 -1.29 28.77
N ASP A 84 12.96 -0.73 27.81
CA ASP A 84 13.75 -1.55 26.87
C ASP A 84 14.85 -2.34 27.60
N PHE A 85 15.08 -3.58 27.17
CA PHE A 85 16.17 -4.42 27.64
C PHE A 85 17.55 -3.75 27.44
N PRO A 86 18.46 -3.82 28.43
CA PRO A 86 19.83 -3.36 28.27
C PRO A 86 20.53 -3.97 27.05
N GLU A 87 20.32 -5.26 26.79
CA GLU A 87 20.92 -5.97 25.66
C GLU A 87 20.44 -5.45 24.30
N VAL A 88 19.20 -4.95 24.21
CA VAL A 88 18.66 -4.32 23.00
C VAL A 88 19.29 -2.94 22.82
N LYS A 89 19.33 -2.13 23.88
CA LYS A 89 19.98 -0.81 23.87
C LYS A 89 21.45 -0.93 23.46
N ASP A 90 22.18 -1.86 24.07
CA ASP A 90 23.59 -2.13 23.76
C ASP A 90 23.77 -2.62 22.32
N PHE A 91 22.86 -3.47 21.82
CA PHE A 91 22.91 -3.94 20.43
C PHE A 91 22.69 -2.81 19.44
N VAL A 92 21.69 -1.95 19.66
CA VAL A 92 21.44 -0.77 18.81
C VAL A 92 22.63 0.18 18.82
N GLN A 93 23.15 0.50 20.01
CA GLN A 93 24.30 1.40 20.18
C GLN A 93 25.56 0.86 19.53
N ARG A 94 25.87 -0.44 19.65
CA ARG A 94 27.03 -1.05 18.98
C ARG A 94 26.87 -1.04 17.47
N THR A 95 25.68 -1.40 16.98
CA THR A 95 25.39 -1.41 15.53
C THR A 95 25.53 0.00 14.93
N ASP A 96 25.14 1.03 15.68
CA ASP A 96 25.31 2.45 15.32
C ASP A 96 26.78 2.92 15.41
N ALA A 97 27.48 2.59 16.51
CA ALA A 97 28.82 3.07 16.84
C ALA A 97 29.97 2.36 16.10
N GLU A 98 29.78 1.16 15.57
CA GLU A 98 30.80 0.40 14.82
C GLU A 98 31.25 1.08 13.50
N CYS A 99 30.81 2.31 13.23
CA CYS A 99 31.12 3.14 12.06
C CYS A 99 32.57 3.66 11.95
N VAL A 100 33.46 3.49 12.94
CA VAL A 100 34.77 4.19 12.94
C VAL A 100 35.98 3.33 12.50
N GLN A 101 35.84 2.03 12.24
CA GLN A 101 36.99 1.18 11.86
C GLN A 101 36.69 0.21 10.71
N SER A 102 36.21 0.75 9.58
CA SER A 102 36.21 0.09 8.26
C SER A 102 35.38 -1.19 8.11
N VAL A 103 34.44 -1.48 9.02
CA VAL A 103 33.47 -2.61 8.90
C VAL A 103 32.07 -2.26 9.44
N GLY A 104 31.76 -0.97 9.63
CA GLY A 104 30.54 -0.52 10.31
C GLY A 104 29.28 -0.34 9.46
N TYR A 105 28.11 -0.33 10.12
CA TYR A 105 26.81 -0.08 9.49
C TYR A 105 26.54 1.41 9.18
N GLY A 106 27.15 2.35 9.92
CA GLY A 106 27.07 3.79 9.70
C GLY A 106 25.65 4.35 9.63
N LEU A 107 24.84 3.96 10.62
CA LEU A 107 23.41 4.23 10.66
C LEU A 107 23.06 5.69 11.02
N CYS A 108 23.93 6.38 11.76
CA CYS A 108 23.66 7.71 12.32
C CYS A 108 22.30 7.75 13.03
N VAL A 109 22.09 6.82 13.96
CA VAL A 109 20.79 6.64 14.62
C VAL A 109 20.46 7.85 15.48
N GLU A 110 19.30 8.46 15.22
CA GLU A 110 18.73 9.45 16.11
C GLU A 110 17.89 8.77 17.22
N TYR A 111 18.26 9.01 18.47
CA TYR A 111 17.61 8.43 19.65
C TYR A 111 16.48 9.34 20.14
N LEU A 112 15.24 8.96 19.85
CA LEU A 112 14.04 9.70 20.20
C LEU A 112 13.51 9.25 21.57
N ARG A 113 13.54 10.13 22.57
CA ARG A 113 12.96 9.90 23.92
C ARG A 113 11.67 10.70 24.07
N LEU A 114 10.53 10.02 24.12
CA LEU A 114 9.23 10.68 24.02
C LEU A 114 8.19 9.97 24.90
N SER A 115 7.34 10.75 25.56
CA SER A 115 6.18 10.23 26.30
C SER A 115 5.01 9.86 25.38
N ASP A 116 5.00 10.36 24.15
CA ASP A 116 4.00 10.09 23.11
C ASP A 116 4.69 9.80 21.77
N PHE A 117 4.54 8.56 21.31
CA PHE A 117 5.15 8.04 20.10
C PHE A 117 4.68 8.77 18.83
N LYS A 118 3.38 9.06 18.74
CA LYS A 118 2.78 9.71 17.56
C LYS A 118 3.26 11.15 17.47
N ARG A 119 3.25 11.87 18.60
CA ARG A 119 3.70 13.27 18.64
C ARG A 119 5.16 13.39 18.23
N GLY A 120 6.05 12.59 18.79
CA GLY A 120 7.45 12.75 18.46
C GLY A 120 7.84 12.18 17.10
N LEU A 121 7.08 11.22 16.54
CA LEU A 121 7.21 10.91 15.12
C LEU A 121 6.82 12.11 14.24
N CYS A 122 5.77 12.85 14.61
CA CYS A 122 5.40 14.09 13.91
C CYS A 122 6.53 15.12 13.96
N GLU A 123 7.06 15.40 15.16
CA GLU A 123 8.18 16.35 15.35
C GLU A 123 9.44 15.92 14.56
N TYR A 124 9.74 14.62 14.53
CA TYR A 124 10.83 14.06 13.73
C TYR A 124 10.60 14.29 12.23
N LEU A 125 9.41 13.97 11.72
CA LEU A 125 9.07 14.13 10.31
C LEU A 125 9.12 15.60 9.88
N ASP A 126 8.61 16.51 10.71
CA ASP A 126 8.58 17.95 10.46
C ASP A 126 9.99 18.54 10.39
N ARG A 127 10.87 18.15 11.32
CA ARG A 127 12.25 18.64 11.37
C ARG A 127 13.12 18.04 10.27
N THR A 128 12.93 16.76 9.94
CA THR A 128 13.85 16.04 9.03
C THR A 128 13.40 16.06 7.57
N GLY A 129 12.11 16.29 7.31
CA GLY A 129 11.52 16.21 5.99
C GLY A 129 11.49 14.78 5.43
N VAL A 130 11.47 13.73 6.26
CA VAL A 130 11.45 12.31 5.81
C VAL A 130 10.11 11.91 5.18
N MET A 131 10.11 11.39 3.97
CA MET A 131 8.91 11.02 3.20
C MET A 131 8.52 9.55 3.32
N ALA A 132 9.51 8.68 3.41
CA ALA A 132 9.34 7.24 3.45
C ALA A 132 10.07 6.68 4.65
N ILE A 133 9.41 5.78 5.38
CA ILE A 133 10.01 5.07 6.52
C ILE A 133 10.05 3.59 6.19
N VAL A 134 11.26 3.03 6.18
CA VAL A 134 11.52 1.60 6.07
C VAL A 134 11.26 0.95 7.43
N LEU A 135 10.34 -0.03 7.45
CA LEU A 135 9.80 -0.68 8.64
C LEU A 135 9.91 -2.20 8.53
N GLY A 136 10.33 -2.83 9.63
CA GLY A 136 10.47 -4.30 9.78
C GLY A 136 9.15 -5.05 10.01
N THR A 137 8.02 -4.53 9.53
CA THR A 137 6.71 -5.12 9.77
C THR A 137 6.48 -6.32 8.85
N ARG A 138 6.03 -7.45 9.43
CA ARG A 138 5.56 -8.63 8.72
C ARG A 138 4.03 -8.76 8.81
N ARG A 139 3.41 -9.50 7.89
CA ARG A 139 1.95 -9.68 7.81
C ARG A 139 1.36 -10.27 9.10
N GLY A 140 2.13 -11.12 9.78
CA GLY A 140 1.77 -11.72 11.07
C GLY A 140 1.97 -10.82 12.29
N ASP A 141 2.48 -9.59 12.14
CA ASP A 141 2.62 -8.64 13.24
C ASP A 141 1.30 -7.93 13.57
N PRO A 142 1.13 -7.44 14.82
CA PRO A 142 0.08 -6.51 15.18
C PRO A 142 0.05 -5.34 14.19
N ASN A 143 -1.10 -5.17 13.54
CA ASN A 143 -1.37 -4.18 12.50
C ASN A 143 -0.76 -4.46 11.11
N GLY A 144 -0.12 -5.62 10.87
CA GLY A 144 0.50 -5.98 9.59
C GLY A 144 -0.46 -6.58 8.55
N GLY A 145 -1.63 -7.11 8.96
CA GLY A 145 -2.49 -7.94 8.10
C GLY A 145 -2.94 -7.31 6.79
N ASN A 146 -3.33 -6.03 6.82
CA ASN A 146 -3.85 -5.29 5.66
C ASN A 146 -2.81 -4.33 5.04
N GLN A 147 -1.52 -4.54 5.31
CA GLN A 147 -0.46 -3.71 4.76
C GLN A 147 0.17 -4.37 3.52
N ASP A 148 0.62 -3.52 2.60
CA ASP A 148 1.42 -3.89 1.43
C ASP A 148 2.88 -3.43 1.61
N CYS A 149 3.74 -3.81 0.66
CA CYS A 149 5.13 -3.36 0.59
C CYS A 149 5.27 -1.84 0.62
N PHE A 150 4.30 -1.13 0.05
CA PHE A 150 4.17 0.33 0.13
C PHE A 150 2.75 0.65 0.57
N CYS A 151 2.59 1.31 1.71
CA CYS A 151 1.28 1.80 2.12
C CYS A 151 1.39 3.14 2.86
N PRO A 152 0.45 4.09 2.64
CA PRO A 152 0.40 5.30 3.46
C PRO A 152 0.29 4.96 4.94
N SER A 153 0.81 5.83 5.81
CA SER A 153 0.55 5.81 7.25
C SER A 153 -0.96 5.72 7.55
N SER A 154 -1.34 5.05 8.63
CA SER A 154 -2.76 4.84 9.00
C SER A 154 -3.45 6.15 9.37
N ASP A 155 -4.78 6.16 9.30
CA ASP A 155 -5.59 7.30 9.72
C ASP A 155 -5.22 7.76 11.13
N GLY A 156 -5.04 9.07 11.26
CA GLY A 156 -4.61 9.68 12.51
C GLY A 156 -3.11 9.58 12.80
N TRP A 157 -2.26 9.02 11.94
CA TRP A 157 -0.79 9.15 12.04
C TRP A 157 -0.29 10.31 11.15
N PRO A 158 0.87 10.92 11.45
CA PRO A 158 1.48 11.89 10.55
C PRO A 158 1.73 11.25 9.17
N PRO A 159 1.60 12.01 8.06
CA PRO A 159 1.66 11.44 6.72
C PRO A 159 3.09 11.06 6.32
N PHE A 160 3.29 9.77 6.03
CA PHE A 160 4.51 9.24 5.39
C PHE A 160 4.19 7.93 4.65
N MET A 161 5.06 7.51 3.74
CA MET A 161 4.98 6.20 3.10
C MET A 161 5.63 5.15 4.00
N ARG A 162 4.87 4.14 4.43
CA ARG A 162 5.44 2.93 5.01
C ARG A 162 6.02 2.08 3.90
N VAL A 163 7.27 1.67 4.10
CA VAL A 163 7.97 0.74 3.22
C VAL A 163 8.22 -0.53 4.04
N ASN A 164 7.55 -1.62 3.67
CA ASN A 164 7.58 -2.91 4.36
C ASN A 164 8.17 -4.01 3.44
N PRO A 165 9.50 -4.03 3.20
CA PRO A 165 10.09 -4.92 2.19
C PRO A 165 9.96 -6.42 2.49
N ILE A 166 9.72 -6.75 3.75
CA ILE A 166 9.61 -8.13 4.25
C ILE A 166 8.18 -8.47 4.68
N ILE A 167 7.16 -7.76 4.18
CA ILE A 167 5.77 -7.93 4.65
C ILE A 167 5.31 -9.39 4.55
N ASP A 168 5.68 -10.12 3.51
CA ASP A 168 5.30 -11.53 3.31
C ASP A 168 6.30 -12.55 3.88
N TRP A 169 7.25 -12.11 4.71
CA TRP A 169 8.18 -13.00 5.38
C TRP A 169 7.54 -13.66 6.60
N THR A 170 7.82 -14.93 6.77
CA THR A 170 7.48 -15.72 7.96
C THR A 170 8.56 -15.59 9.02
N TYR A 171 8.27 -16.07 10.22
CA TYR A 171 9.26 -16.16 11.30
C TYR A 171 10.51 -16.96 10.89
N HIS A 172 10.31 -18.05 10.14
CA HIS A 172 11.39 -18.92 9.70
C HIS A 172 12.26 -18.27 8.63
N ASP A 173 11.68 -17.53 7.68
CA ASP A 173 12.44 -16.83 6.64
C ASP A 173 13.46 -15.86 7.25
N VAL A 174 13.05 -15.12 8.30
CA VAL A 174 13.92 -14.19 9.05
C VAL A 174 15.13 -14.91 9.63
N TRP A 175 14.94 -16.05 10.28
CA TRP A 175 16.04 -16.80 10.88
C TRP A 175 16.92 -17.49 9.87
N VAL A 176 16.35 -18.08 8.81
CA VAL A 176 17.13 -18.67 7.71
C VAL A 176 18.04 -17.60 7.11
N PHE A 177 17.51 -16.40 6.85
CA PHE A 177 18.30 -15.29 6.34
C PHE A 177 19.42 -14.89 7.29
N LEU A 178 19.10 -14.57 8.56
CA LEU A 178 20.09 -14.11 9.54
C LEU A 178 21.22 -15.13 9.75
N ARG A 179 20.88 -16.42 9.75
CA ARG A 179 21.83 -17.51 9.94
C ARG A 179 22.67 -17.79 8.70
N ALA A 180 22.10 -17.72 7.50
CA ALA A 180 22.83 -17.91 6.25
C ALA A 180 23.79 -16.75 5.96
N THR A 181 23.39 -15.52 6.29
CA THR A 181 24.18 -14.30 6.03
C THR A 181 25.14 -13.95 7.17
N HIS A 182 25.07 -14.67 8.30
CA HIS A 182 25.87 -14.43 9.51
C HIS A 182 25.75 -13.00 10.05
N VAL A 183 24.57 -12.39 9.91
CA VAL A 183 24.31 -11.04 10.42
C VAL A 183 24.18 -11.08 11.94
N PRO A 184 24.91 -10.23 12.69
CA PRO A 184 24.77 -10.15 14.14
C PRO A 184 23.36 -9.74 14.56
N TYR A 185 22.84 -10.37 15.62
CA TYR A 185 21.53 -10.06 16.20
C TYR A 185 21.63 -9.94 17.74
N CYS A 186 20.60 -9.40 18.38
CA CYS A 186 20.55 -9.24 19.84
C CYS A 186 20.67 -10.58 20.58
N SER A 187 21.55 -10.68 21.57
CA SER A 187 21.87 -11.94 22.28
C SER A 187 20.68 -12.54 23.04
N LEU A 188 19.64 -11.77 23.37
CA LEU A 188 18.43 -12.30 24.00
C LEU A 188 17.78 -13.43 23.17
N TYR A 189 17.92 -13.39 21.85
CA TYR A 189 17.42 -14.45 20.99
C TYR A 189 18.12 -15.79 21.23
N ASP A 190 19.38 -15.81 21.68
CA ASP A 190 20.07 -17.05 22.06
C ASP A 190 19.62 -17.58 23.43
N HIS A 191 18.91 -16.76 24.21
CA HIS A 191 18.37 -17.10 25.54
C HIS A 191 16.86 -17.40 25.51
N GLY A 192 16.33 -17.79 24.36
CA GLY A 192 14.94 -18.24 24.21
C GLY A 192 13.90 -17.15 24.01
N TYR A 193 14.29 -15.89 23.93
CA TYR A 193 13.35 -14.82 23.56
C TYR A 193 13.06 -14.88 22.07
N THR A 194 11.79 -14.87 21.67
CA THR A 194 11.39 -14.95 20.23
C THR A 194 10.76 -13.66 19.71
N SER A 195 10.34 -12.77 20.61
CA SER A 195 9.77 -11.45 20.34
C SER A 195 10.19 -10.49 21.44
N LEU A 196 10.78 -9.34 21.10
CA LEU A 196 11.33 -8.37 22.07
C LEU A 196 10.47 -7.11 22.18
N GLY A 197 10.15 -6.69 23.41
CA GLY A 197 9.58 -5.37 23.71
C GLY A 197 9.94 -5.01 25.14
N GLY A 198 9.01 -4.49 25.93
CA GLY A 198 9.29 -4.07 27.30
C GLY A 198 9.75 -5.20 28.22
N THR A 199 10.72 -4.91 29.08
CA THR A 199 11.20 -5.81 30.16
C THR A 199 10.06 -6.28 31.08
N GLY A 200 9.04 -5.45 31.27
CA GLY A 200 7.87 -5.79 32.09
C GLY A 200 6.83 -6.69 31.41
N ASN A 201 6.91 -6.91 30.09
CA ASN A 201 5.91 -7.66 29.33
C ASN A 201 6.48 -8.77 28.45
N THR A 202 7.78 -9.05 28.57
CA THR A 202 8.48 -10.00 27.71
C THR A 202 9.19 -11.06 28.54
N LEU A 203 8.86 -12.32 28.29
CA LEU A 203 9.47 -13.52 28.86
C LEU A 203 10.07 -14.41 27.75
N PRO A 204 11.03 -15.29 28.08
CA PRO A 204 11.47 -16.34 27.16
C PRO A 204 10.29 -17.20 26.69
N ASN A 205 10.36 -17.70 25.46
CA ASN A 205 9.30 -18.49 24.88
C ASN A 205 9.22 -19.86 25.54
N SER A 206 8.08 -20.19 26.13
CA SER A 206 7.85 -21.46 26.82
C SER A 206 8.00 -22.68 25.90
N ALA A 207 7.75 -22.53 24.59
CA ALA A 207 7.93 -23.60 23.61
C ALA A 207 9.41 -23.95 23.35
N LEU A 208 10.35 -23.11 23.79
CA LEU A 208 11.78 -23.34 23.70
C LEU A 208 12.39 -23.87 25.01
N ARG A 209 11.56 -24.11 26.04
CA ARG A 209 12.04 -24.52 27.35
C ARG A 209 12.41 -26.01 27.36
N SER A 210 13.66 -26.29 27.72
CA SER A 210 14.20 -27.63 27.92
C SER A 210 13.77 -28.22 29.27
N SER A 211 13.90 -29.54 29.43
CA SER A 211 13.54 -30.26 30.66
C SER A 211 14.38 -29.85 31.88
N ASP A 212 15.60 -29.34 31.66
CA ASP A 212 16.49 -28.82 32.70
C ASP A 212 16.19 -27.36 33.10
N GLY A 213 15.18 -26.74 32.46
CA GLY A 213 14.78 -25.36 32.70
C GLY A 213 15.55 -24.31 31.89
N SER A 214 16.54 -24.71 31.09
CA SER A 214 17.19 -23.84 30.11
C SER A 214 16.26 -23.55 28.92
N TYR A 215 16.63 -22.57 28.09
CA TYR A 215 15.91 -22.27 26.87
C TYR A 215 16.81 -22.43 25.65
N GLU A 216 16.27 -23.05 24.62
CA GLU A 216 16.90 -23.14 23.32
C GLU A 216 16.83 -21.78 22.59
N PRO A 217 17.78 -21.49 21.68
CA PRO A 217 17.75 -20.27 20.89
C PRO A 217 16.50 -20.10 20.02
N ALA A 218 16.14 -18.86 19.74
CA ALA A 218 14.94 -18.46 19.00
C ALA A 218 14.80 -19.15 17.63
N TYR A 219 15.90 -19.31 16.89
CA TYR A 219 15.90 -19.95 15.57
C TYR A 219 15.52 -21.45 15.61
N LYS A 220 15.45 -22.08 16.80
CA LYS A 220 14.96 -23.46 16.97
C LYS A 220 13.44 -23.55 17.19
N LEU A 221 12.71 -22.43 17.23
CA LEU A 221 11.26 -22.45 17.39
C LEU A 221 10.60 -23.05 16.15
N ALA A 222 10.00 -24.24 16.29
CA ALA A 222 9.42 -24.98 15.17
C ALA A 222 8.11 -24.39 14.63
N ASP A 223 7.28 -23.78 15.50
CA ASP A 223 6.03 -23.12 15.08
C ASP A 223 6.14 -21.61 15.26
N GLY A 224 6.31 -20.91 14.14
CA GLY A 224 6.42 -19.45 14.11
C GLY A 224 5.18 -18.73 14.64
N ARG A 225 4.00 -19.37 14.69
CA ARG A 225 2.79 -18.78 15.28
C ARG A 225 2.94 -18.54 16.78
N LEU A 226 3.85 -19.27 17.43
CA LEU A 226 4.15 -19.15 18.85
C LEU A 226 5.16 -18.03 19.16
N GLU A 227 5.59 -17.24 18.16
CA GLU A 227 6.59 -16.18 18.31
C GLU A 227 6.31 -15.23 19.49
N ARG A 228 5.02 -14.92 19.75
CA ARG A 228 4.59 -13.96 20.78
C ARG A 228 4.08 -14.61 22.07
N VAL A 229 4.20 -15.92 22.26
CA VAL A 229 3.73 -16.60 23.49
C VAL A 229 4.43 -16.08 24.76
N GLY A 230 5.67 -15.60 24.63
CA GLY A 230 6.40 -14.93 25.72
C GLY A 230 5.88 -13.54 26.08
N ARG A 231 4.80 -13.03 25.46
CA ARG A 231 4.23 -11.71 25.77
C ARG A 231 3.18 -11.81 26.86
N VAL A 232 3.36 -11.04 27.93
CA VAL A 232 2.37 -10.92 29.00
C VAL A 232 1.49 -9.69 28.73
N HIS A 233 0.20 -9.90 28.50
CA HIS A 233 -0.75 -8.79 28.42
C HIS A 233 -1.03 -8.26 29.83
N PRO A 234 -1.04 -6.93 30.06
CA PRO A 234 -1.49 -6.38 31.33
C PRO A 234 -2.98 -6.72 31.50
N ALA A 235 -3.29 -7.68 32.37
CA ALA A 235 -4.65 -8.04 32.69
C ALA A 235 -5.35 -6.85 33.38
N THR A 236 -6.56 -6.55 32.91
CA THR A 236 -7.59 -5.77 33.59
C THR A 236 -7.64 -6.11 35.09
N HIS A 237 -7.22 -5.17 35.95
CA HIS A 237 -7.47 -5.22 37.39
C HIS A 237 -8.96 -4.99 37.67
N LYS A 238 -9.80 -6.00 37.45
CA LYS A 238 -11.08 -6.19 38.16
C LYS A 238 -11.32 -7.69 38.27
N GLN A 239 -11.47 -8.15 39.52
CA GLN A 239 -11.74 -9.53 39.96
C GLN A 239 -10.52 -10.43 40.19
N ALA A 240 -9.78 -10.13 41.25
CA ALA A 240 -9.15 -11.15 42.10
C ALA A 240 -8.99 -10.60 43.53
N ALA A 241 -10.11 -10.28 44.17
CA ALA A 241 -10.15 -9.94 45.60
C ALA A 241 -11.51 -10.34 46.19
N THR A 242 -11.88 -11.60 46.07
CA THR A 242 -12.93 -12.19 46.92
C THR A 242 -12.77 -13.71 46.90
N ARG A 243 -11.88 -14.20 47.76
CA ARG A 243 -11.92 -15.51 48.44
C ARG A 243 -10.55 -15.73 49.07
N HIS A 244 -10.42 -15.30 50.31
CA HIS A 244 -9.89 -16.11 51.41
C HIS A 244 -9.92 -15.22 52.66
N SER A 245 -11.03 -15.31 53.37
CA SER A 245 -11.16 -14.87 54.75
C SER A 245 -10.53 -15.90 55.69
N HIS A 246 -10.11 -15.39 56.85
CA HIS A 246 -9.77 -16.09 58.08
C HIS A 246 -8.32 -16.61 58.22
N LEU A 247 -7.48 -15.80 58.87
CA LEU A 247 -7.02 -16.05 60.25
C LEU A 247 -6.06 -14.92 60.71
N HIS A 248 -6.51 -14.16 61.71
CA HIS A 248 -5.68 -13.34 62.61
C HIS A 248 -5.10 -14.25 63.73
N PRO A 249 -4.07 -13.87 64.54
CA PRO A 249 -3.93 -12.51 65.09
C PRO A 249 -2.51 -11.98 65.50
N ARG A 250 -2.53 -10.69 65.91
CA ARG A 250 -1.75 -10.04 67.02
C ARG A 250 -0.43 -9.24 66.77
N THR A 251 -0.62 -7.91 66.69
CA THR A 251 -0.03 -6.79 67.53
C THR A 251 1.44 -6.31 67.36
N PRO A 252 1.81 -5.07 67.81
CA PRO A 252 2.16 -3.94 66.93
C PRO A 252 3.51 -3.23 67.30
N LEU A 253 3.91 -2.15 66.61
CA LEU A 253 4.72 -0.99 67.08
C LEU A 253 4.84 0.03 65.92
N ALA A 254 4.21 1.22 66.00
CA ALA A 254 4.74 2.53 66.44
C ALA A 254 5.74 3.18 65.44
N SER A 255 5.84 4.48 65.15
CA SER A 255 5.05 5.73 65.31
C SER A 255 5.97 6.89 64.84
N SER A 256 5.49 7.85 64.01
CA SER A 256 5.85 9.30 63.99
C SER A 256 5.49 9.91 62.61
N LYS A 257 4.35 10.60 62.42
CA LYS A 257 4.06 12.06 62.63
C LYS A 257 5.10 13.00 62.00
N CYS A 258 4.80 13.66 60.86
CA CYS A 258 4.08 14.95 60.64
C CYS A 258 5.08 16.13 60.46
N PRO A 259 4.74 17.32 59.88
CA PRO A 259 3.40 17.98 59.75
C PRO A 259 3.10 18.61 58.35
N GLY A 260 1.82 18.81 57.95
CA GLY A 260 0.96 20.01 58.19
C GLY A 260 0.86 20.82 56.88
N ALA A 261 -0.22 21.45 56.40
CA ALA A 261 -1.49 21.96 56.94
C ALA A 261 -2.41 22.28 55.71
N VAL A 262 -3.71 21.93 55.65
CA VAL A 262 -4.95 22.70 56.01
C VAL A 262 -5.79 23.09 54.75
N PRO A 263 -7.14 23.16 54.83
CA PRO A 263 -8.08 22.65 53.81
C PRO A 263 -9.08 23.67 53.22
N GLY A 264 -9.95 23.20 52.32
CA GLY A 264 -11.20 23.84 51.86
C GLY A 264 -11.46 23.47 50.39
N GLN A 265 -12.65 23.15 49.89
CA GLN A 265 -14.04 23.10 50.38
C GLN A 265 -14.76 22.05 49.52
N GLU A 266 -15.69 21.33 50.14
CA GLU A 266 -16.72 20.55 49.43
C GLU A 266 -17.72 21.52 48.77
N ASP A 267 -18.16 21.20 47.57
CA ASP A 267 -19.52 21.55 47.17
C ASP A 267 -20.16 20.42 46.37
N SER A 268 -21.35 20.06 46.82
CA SER A 268 -22.14 18.92 46.41
C SER A 268 -23.18 19.33 45.38
N THR A 269 -23.34 18.59 44.30
CA THR A 269 -24.65 18.48 43.62
C THR A 269 -24.76 17.14 42.88
N HIS A 270 -25.67 16.30 43.38
CA HIS A 270 -26.35 15.26 42.61
C HIS A 270 -27.61 15.91 41.99
N PRO A 271 -28.19 15.41 40.88
CA PRO A 271 -28.93 14.16 40.97
C PRO A 271 -29.05 13.27 39.71
N GLN A 272 -29.47 12.05 40.01
CA GLN A 272 -30.50 11.23 39.33
C GLN A 272 -30.15 10.23 38.21
N LYS A 273 -30.53 9.00 38.56
CA LYS A 273 -30.63 7.74 37.81
C LYS A 273 -31.81 7.75 36.82
N ALA A 274 -31.64 7.00 35.74
CA ALA A 274 -32.62 6.01 35.24
C ALA A 274 -31.77 4.77 34.82
N GLN A 275 -31.91 3.56 35.39
CA GLN A 275 -33.02 2.58 35.22
C GLN A 275 -33.35 2.37 33.72
N ILE A 276 -33.49 1.17 33.16
CA ILE A 276 -33.65 -0.20 33.66
C ILE A 276 -33.64 -1.12 32.40
N GLU A 277 -33.06 -2.33 32.48
CA GLU A 277 -33.63 -3.65 32.06
C GLU A 277 -32.78 -4.18 30.90
N GLY A 278 -32.31 -5.42 30.85
CA GLY A 278 -32.79 -6.64 31.49
C GLY A 278 -33.19 -7.60 30.36
N GLN A 279 -32.42 -8.67 30.14
CA GLN A 279 -32.93 -10.04 30.15
C GLN A 279 -31.83 -11.06 29.85
N GLN A 280 -31.74 -12.01 30.77
CA GLN A 280 -30.98 -13.25 30.76
C GLN A 280 -31.74 -14.35 30.00
N GLN A 281 -31.09 -15.50 29.92
CA GLN A 281 -31.59 -16.88 29.74
C GLN A 281 -31.53 -17.39 28.29
N THR A 282 -31.05 -18.60 28.00
CA THR A 282 -30.74 -19.77 28.86
C THR A 282 -29.86 -20.77 28.11
N ASP A 283 -29.16 -21.58 28.89
CA ASP A 283 -28.40 -22.78 28.53
C ASP A 283 -29.21 -23.86 27.80
N GLY A 284 -28.49 -24.68 27.04
CA GLY A 284 -28.91 -26.00 26.56
C GLY A 284 -27.70 -26.88 26.23
N LEU A 285 -27.42 -27.84 27.11
CA LEU A 285 -26.45 -28.92 26.95
C LEU A 285 -27.06 -30.12 26.21
N GLY A 286 -26.23 -30.86 25.47
CA GLY A 286 -26.50 -32.20 24.92
C GLY A 286 -25.53 -32.46 23.75
N GLU A 287 -24.42 -33.17 23.95
CA GLU A 287 -24.21 -34.63 24.02
C GLU A 287 -23.64 -35.21 22.70
N GLU A 288 -22.90 -36.30 22.88
CA GLU A 288 -21.81 -36.90 22.09
C GLU A 288 -22.18 -37.53 20.72
N GLY A 289 -21.14 -37.77 19.89
CA GLY A 289 -21.19 -38.81 18.84
C GLY A 289 -20.12 -38.74 17.73
N THR A 290 -18.98 -39.41 17.94
CA THR A 290 -18.32 -40.41 17.05
C THR A 290 -18.18 -40.15 15.54
N GLU A 291 -16.95 -39.94 15.05
CA GLU A 291 -16.11 -40.94 14.32
C GLU A 291 -16.74 -41.57 13.06
N GLU A 292 -16.18 -41.28 11.88
CA GLU A 292 -15.75 -42.32 10.92
C GLU A 292 -14.89 -41.76 9.78
N GLU A 293 -13.73 -42.41 9.58
CA GLU A 293 -12.83 -42.31 8.43
C GLU A 293 -13.44 -43.01 7.19
N GLY A 294 -13.09 -42.53 5.99
CA GLY A 294 -13.50 -43.16 4.73
C GLY A 294 -12.51 -42.88 3.60
N ASP A 295 -11.73 -43.91 3.30
CA ASP A 295 -10.55 -44.02 2.45
C ASP A 295 -10.76 -43.80 0.93
N ALA A 296 -9.63 -43.58 0.28
CA ALA A 296 -9.34 -43.27 -1.11
C ALA A 296 -9.89 -44.21 -2.19
N ARG A 297 -10.07 -43.67 -3.40
CA ARG A 297 -9.70 -44.36 -4.65
C ARG A 297 -9.12 -43.40 -5.71
N ARG A 298 -7.87 -43.69 -6.07
CA ARG A 298 -7.14 -43.22 -7.26
C ARG A 298 -7.45 -44.10 -8.48
N GLY A 299 -7.29 -43.50 -9.65
CA GLY A 299 -7.06 -44.14 -10.95
C GLY A 299 -7.77 -43.34 -12.05
N GLY A 300 -7.17 -42.85 -13.12
CA GLY A 300 -5.84 -43.03 -13.70
C GLY A 300 -5.97 -42.88 -15.24
N GLY A 301 -5.03 -42.18 -15.88
CA GLY A 301 -4.80 -42.15 -17.34
C GLY A 301 -5.56 -41.05 -18.09
N GLY A 302 -5.00 -40.33 -19.07
CA GLY A 302 -3.69 -40.37 -19.73
C GLY A 302 -3.79 -39.73 -21.11
N ALA A 303 -2.69 -39.11 -21.57
CA ALA A 303 -2.35 -38.67 -22.96
C ALA A 303 -3.31 -37.67 -23.63
N GLY A 304 -2.90 -36.65 -24.40
CA GLY A 304 -1.69 -36.37 -25.16
C GLY A 304 -2.14 -35.70 -26.47
N GLY A 305 -1.41 -34.73 -27.01
CA GLY A 305 -1.68 -34.22 -28.36
C GLY A 305 -1.26 -32.78 -28.63
N ASP A 306 -0.07 -32.65 -29.21
CA ASP A 306 0.42 -31.49 -29.96
C ASP A 306 -0.55 -31.03 -31.05
N GLY A 307 -0.48 -29.74 -31.40
CA GLY A 307 -1.16 -29.22 -32.58
C GLY A 307 -1.01 -27.71 -32.79
N ALA A 308 0.19 -27.28 -33.18
CA ALA A 308 0.41 -25.98 -33.79
C ALA A 308 -0.36 -25.85 -35.12
N ALA A 309 -0.99 -24.70 -35.39
CA ALA A 309 -0.93 -23.99 -36.68
C ALA A 309 -1.90 -22.80 -36.79
N ARG A 310 -1.30 -21.68 -37.21
CA ARG A 310 -1.76 -20.73 -38.24
C ARG A 310 -2.67 -19.55 -37.85
N GLU A 311 -1.99 -18.41 -37.88
CA GLU A 311 -2.42 -17.11 -38.39
C GLU A 311 -3.37 -17.19 -39.60
N ALA A 312 -4.40 -16.37 -39.57
CA ALA A 312 -5.00 -15.77 -40.76
C ALA A 312 -5.61 -14.42 -40.35
N GLY A 313 -5.03 -13.34 -40.86
CA GLY A 313 -5.68 -12.03 -40.86
C GLY A 313 -6.77 -11.98 -41.93
N SER A 314 -7.82 -11.19 -41.69
CA SER A 314 -8.63 -10.63 -42.77
C SER A 314 -9.32 -9.33 -42.33
N SER A 315 -8.78 -8.22 -42.85
CA SER A 315 -9.48 -7.19 -43.60
C SER A 315 -10.94 -6.86 -43.25
N LEU A 316 -11.13 -5.58 -42.95
CA LEU A 316 -12.38 -4.81 -43.06
C LEU A 316 -13.22 -5.19 -44.29
N ALA A 317 -14.53 -5.26 -44.10
CA ALA A 317 -15.52 -4.95 -45.12
C ALA A 317 -16.70 -4.20 -44.50
N THR A 318 -16.84 -2.96 -44.93
CA THR A 318 -17.98 -2.06 -44.78
C THR A 318 -19.21 -2.60 -45.52
N SER A 319 -20.39 -2.54 -44.90
CA SER A 319 -21.66 -2.49 -45.64
C SER A 319 -22.63 -1.56 -44.93
N GLY A 320 -22.87 -0.40 -45.55
CA GLY A 320 -23.99 0.46 -45.23
C GLY A 320 -25.28 -0.04 -45.89
N GLY A 321 -26.41 0.22 -45.24
CA GLY A 321 -27.75 0.03 -45.76
C GLY A 321 -28.75 0.71 -44.83
N GLY A 322 -29.16 1.93 -45.18
CA GLY A 322 -30.17 2.69 -44.44
C GLY A 322 -31.60 2.25 -44.76
N GLY A 323 -32.54 2.61 -43.87
CA GLY A 323 -33.96 2.57 -44.20
C GLY A 323 -34.95 2.51 -43.03
N ALA A 324 -35.46 3.69 -42.67
CA ALA A 324 -36.83 3.97 -42.22
C ALA A 324 -37.24 3.77 -40.74
N ALA A 325 -37.88 4.85 -40.28
CA ALA A 325 -38.41 5.11 -38.95
C ALA A 325 -39.80 4.51 -38.71
N GLY A 326 -40.16 4.38 -37.43
CA GLY A 326 -41.55 4.36 -36.98
C GLY A 326 -41.83 3.39 -35.84
N GLY A 327 -41.91 3.89 -34.60
CA GLY A 327 -42.44 3.12 -33.47
C GLY A 327 -41.94 3.63 -32.12
N GLY A 328 -42.59 4.66 -31.58
CA GLY A 328 -42.33 5.15 -30.23
C GLY A 328 -42.62 4.08 -29.18
N GLY A 329 -41.57 3.68 -28.46
CA GLY A 329 -41.64 2.99 -27.19
C GLY A 329 -40.60 3.62 -26.27
N GLY A 330 -41.07 4.48 -25.36
CA GLY A 330 -40.22 5.10 -24.34
C GLY A 330 -39.71 4.05 -23.36
N GLY A 331 -38.53 3.50 -23.63
CA GLY A 331 -37.69 2.83 -22.64
C GLY A 331 -36.47 3.70 -22.44
N GLY A 332 -36.33 4.30 -21.25
CA GLY A 332 -35.17 5.10 -20.88
C GLY A 332 -33.91 4.23 -20.79
N GLY A 333 -33.26 3.95 -21.92
CA GLY A 333 -31.90 3.43 -21.95
C GLY A 333 -30.97 4.53 -21.45
N GLY A 334 -30.62 4.51 -20.16
CA GLY A 334 -29.70 5.47 -19.58
C GLY A 334 -28.38 5.47 -20.35
N LEU A 335 -28.00 6.61 -20.93
CA LEU A 335 -26.74 6.79 -21.63
C LEU A 335 -25.59 6.42 -20.69
N THR A 336 -24.95 5.28 -20.94
CA THR A 336 -23.80 4.81 -20.16
C THR A 336 -22.61 5.71 -20.45
N HIS A 337 -22.18 6.48 -19.45
CA HIS A 337 -20.99 7.31 -19.60
C HIS A 337 -19.75 6.44 -19.71
N SER A 338 -18.90 6.74 -20.70
CA SER A 338 -17.74 5.92 -21.05
C SER A 338 -16.44 6.60 -20.63
N ALA A 339 -15.53 5.80 -20.07
CA ALA A 339 -14.19 6.22 -19.69
C ALA A 339 -13.13 5.30 -20.32
N ALA A 340 -11.91 5.81 -20.44
CA ALA A 340 -10.72 5.04 -20.75
C ALA A 340 -9.54 5.48 -19.88
N ILE A 341 -8.61 4.56 -19.66
CA ILE A 341 -7.42 4.80 -18.83
C ILE A 341 -6.17 4.56 -19.69
N VAL A 342 -5.21 5.47 -19.61
CA VAL A 342 -3.88 5.33 -20.20
C VAL A 342 -2.85 5.30 -19.08
N ILE A 343 -2.18 4.18 -18.92
CA ILE A 343 -1.09 4.01 -17.96
C ILE A 343 0.23 4.13 -18.72
N ILE A 344 1.13 4.97 -18.24
CA ILE A 344 2.36 5.36 -18.92
C ILE A 344 3.55 4.97 -18.04
N GLY A 345 4.44 4.11 -18.52
CA GLY A 345 5.64 3.70 -17.80
C GLY A 345 6.34 2.48 -18.39
N ASP A 346 7.62 2.60 -18.73
CA ASP A 346 8.45 1.50 -19.26
C ASP A 346 8.65 0.36 -18.24
N GLU A 347 8.69 0.69 -16.95
CA GLU A 347 8.82 -0.26 -15.85
C GLU A 347 7.61 -1.19 -15.70
N LEU A 348 6.44 -0.73 -16.13
CA LEU A 348 5.22 -1.53 -16.15
C LEU A 348 5.24 -2.52 -17.31
N LEU A 349 5.63 -2.06 -18.50
CA LEU A 349 5.74 -2.91 -19.68
C LEU A 349 6.85 -3.95 -19.57
N SER A 350 7.94 -3.61 -18.86
CA SER A 350 9.01 -4.56 -18.57
C SER A 350 8.72 -5.50 -17.39
N GLY A 351 7.57 -5.35 -16.72
CA GLY A 351 7.16 -6.18 -15.58
C GLY A 351 8.00 -5.96 -14.31
N LYS A 352 8.81 -4.88 -14.26
CA LYS A 352 9.59 -4.52 -13.06
C LYS A 352 8.69 -3.99 -11.95
N VAL A 353 7.54 -3.45 -12.32
CA VAL A 353 6.54 -2.90 -11.40
C VAL A 353 5.18 -3.50 -11.76
N GLU A 354 4.49 -4.05 -10.76
CA GLU A 354 3.08 -4.40 -10.88
C GLU A 354 2.24 -3.12 -10.90
N ASP A 355 1.29 -3.05 -11.84
CA ASP A 355 0.34 -1.95 -11.89
C ASP A 355 -0.72 -2.07 -10.78
N VAL A 356 -0.84 -1.01 -10.01
CA VAL A 356 -1.92 -0.84 -9.01
C VAL A 356 -2.87 0.29 -9.39
N ASN A 357 -2.48 1.15 -10.34
CA ASN A 357 -3.21 2.36 -10.68
C ASN A 357 -4.42 2.07 -11.56
N ALA A 358 -4.31 1.19 -12.56
CA ALA A 358 -5.46 0.84 -13.39
C ALA A 358 -6.52 0.11 -12.56
N ARG A 359 -6.10 -0.82 -11.68
CA ARG A 359 -7.01 -1.52 -10.76
C ARG A 359 -7.79 -0.53 -9.89
N PHE A 360 -7.09 0.41 -9.26
CA PHE A 360 -7.70 1.45 -8.43
C PHE A 360 -8.70 2.31 -9.23
N LEU A 361 -8.26 2.87 -10.37
CA LEU A 361 -9.09 3.74 -11.20
C LEU A 361 -10.32 3.02 -11.76
N CYS A 362 -10.20 1.76 -12.18
CA CYS A 362 -11.32 0.97 -12.69
C CYS A 362 -12.40 0.80 -11.61
N ARG A 363 -12.00 0.45 -10.38
CA ARG A 363 -12.92 0.29 -9.26
C ARG A 363 -13.62 1.60 -8.91
N GLU A 364 -12.86 2.68 -8.81
CA GLU A 364 -13.40 3.97 -8.43
C GLU A 364 -14.34 4.54 -9.50
N LEU A 365 -13.98 4.50 -10.78
CA LEU A 365 -14.86 4.90 -11.88
C LEU A 365 -16.14 4.08 -11.92
N ARG A 366 -16.03 2.77 -11.72
CA ARG A 366 -17.18 1.86 -11.64
C ARG A 366 -18.12 2.22 -10.49
N SER A 367 -17.58 2.57 -9.32
CA SER A 367 -18.36 3.04 -8.16
C SER A 367 -19.13 4.35 -8.44
N LEU A 368 -18.68 5.13 -9.43
CA LEU A 368 -19.34 6.35 -9.89
C LEU A 368 -20.26 6.13 -11.10
N GLY A 369 -20.40 4.89 -11.58
CA GLY A 369 -21.22 4.57 -12.75
C GLY A 369 -20.55 4.83 -14.10
N TRP A 370 -19.24 5.13 -14.14
CA TRP A 370 -18.50 5.25 -15.40
C TRP A 370 -18.12 3.86 -15.93
N GLN A 371 -18.43 3.58 -17.18
CA GLN A 371 -18.03 2.34 -17.84
C GLN A 371 -16.63 2.52 -18.42
N VAL A 372 -15.64 1.88 -17.77
CA VAL A 372 -14.29 1.81 -18.33
C VAL A 372 -14.32 0.84 -19.51
N THR A 373 -14.10 1.37 -20.72
CA THR A 373 -14.17 0.60 -21.97
C THR A 373 -12.81 0.04 -22.38
N ARG A 374 -11.72 0.72 -22.02
CA ARG A 374 -10.35 0.35 -22.35
C ARG A 374 -9.38 0.85 -21.30
N VAL A 375 -8.37 0.02 -21.02
CA VAL A 375 -7.14 0.39 -20.32
C VAL A 375 -5.99 0.10 -21.28
N VAL A 376 -5.12 1.07 -21.52
CA VAL A 376 -3.96 0.92 -22.41
C VAL A 376 -2.71 1.25 -21.62
N PHE A 377 -1.73 0.35 -21.68
CA PHE A 377 -0.39 0.57 -21.16
C PHE A 377 0.51 0.99 -22.32
N VAL A 378 1.22 2.11 -22.17
CA VAL A 378 2.12 2.65 -23.19
C VAL A 378 3.50 2.92 -22.60
N PRO A 379 4.57 2.80 -23.41
CA PRO A 379 5.91 3.16 -22.97
C PRO A 379 6.00 4.67 -22.71
N ASP A 380 7.10 5.10 -22.09
CA ASP A 380 7.47 6.51 -21.94
C ASP A 380 7.95 7.10 -23.28
N ASP A 381 7.15 6.95 -24.34
CA ASP A 381 7.39 7.46 -25.68
C ASP A 381 6.29 8.45 -26.08
N VAL A 382 6.72 9.60 -26.61
CA VAL A 382 5.81 10.71 -26.92
C VAL A 382 4.81 10.36 -28.02
N ASP A 383 5.21 9.60 -29.04
CA ASP A 383 4.34 9.24 -30.16
C ASP A 383 3.33 8.16 -29.78
N GLU A 384 3.76 7.16 -29.00
CA GLU A 384 2.88 6.13 -28.46
C GLU A 384 1.82 6.73 -27.52
N ILE A 385 2.24 7.61 -26.59
CA ILE A 385 1.31 8.35 -25.71
C ILE A 385 0.34 9.17 -26.56
N ALA A 386 0.84 9.93 -27.54
CA ALA A 386 0.00 10.78 -28.37
C ALA A 386 -1.03 9.97 -29.18
N SER A 387 -0.61 8.84 -29.73
CA SER A 387 -1.46 7.93 -30.51
C SER A 387 -2.58 7.34 -29.63
N ALA A 388 -2.23 6.79 -28.46
CA ALA A 388 -3.18 6.19 -27.54
C ALA A 388 -4.18 7.22 -27.00
N VAL A 389 -3.70 8.38 -26.53
CA VAL A 389 -4.56 9.45 -26.00
C VAL A 389 -5.50 9.97 -27.08
N ARG A 390 -5.01 10.23 -28.30
CA ARG A 390 -5.85 10.72 -29.42
C ARG A 390 -6.93 9.71 -29.79
N ALA A 391 -6.58 8.42 -29.89
CA ALA A 391 -7.52 7.37 -30.25
C ALA A 391 -8.63 7.21 -29.20
N LEU A 392 -8.29 7.27 -27.91
CA LEU A 392 -9.25 7.11 -26.83
C LEU A 392 -10.10 8.37 -26.63
N ALA A 393 -9.49 9.57 -26.61
CA ALA A 393 -10.20 10.82 -26.40
C ALA A 393 -11.29 11.10 -27.45
N ALA A 394 -11.17 10.51 -28.65
CA ALA A 394 -12.16 10.61 -29.72
C ALA A 394 -13.40 9.72 -29.52
N VAL A 395 -13.30 8.66 -28.70
CA VAL A 395 -14.36 7.62 -28.59
C VAL A 395 -14.96 7.49 -27.20
N VAL A 396 -14.34 8.09 -26.17
CA VAL A 396 -14.88 8.13 -24.80
C VAL A 396 -15.11 9.54 -24.30
N GLN A 397 -15.99 9.67 -23.32
CA GLN A 397 -16.31 10.96 -22.68
C GLN A 397 -15.26 11.40 -21.66
N LEU A 398 -14.50 10.46 -21.10
CA LEU A 398 -13.47 10.72 -20.09
C LEU A 398 -12.22 9.90 -20.34
N VAL A 399 -11.05 10.54 -20.41
CA VAL A 399 -9.75 9.86 -20.42
C VAL A 399 -8.99 10.23 -19.15
N ILE A 400 -8.46 9.22 -18.46
CA ILE A 400 -7.54 9.40 -17.33
C ILE A 400 -6.17 8.89 -17.73
N THR A 401 -5.15 9.74 -17.62
CA THR A 401 -3.76 9.34 -17.79
C THR A 401 -3.07 9.23 -16.43
N ALA A 402 -2.23 8.23 -16.25
CA ALA A 402 -1.43 8.04 -15.04
C ALA A 402 0.02 7.68 -15.42
N GLY A 403 0.99 8.47 -14.96
CA GLY A 403 2.43 8.23 -15.20
C GLY A 403 3.06 9.16 -16.24
N GLY A 404 4.38 9.01 -16.44
CA GLY A 404 5.19 9.74 -17.43
C GLY A 404 5.27 11.28 -17.28
N ILE A 405 4.90 11.83 -16.12
CA ILE A 405 5.04 13.27 -15.82
C ILE A 405 6.44 13.63 -15.24
N GLY A 406 7.31 12.62 -15.18
CA GLY A 406 8.72 12.74 -14.82
C GLY A 406 9.00 12.74 -13.32
N PRO A 407 10.21 12.29 -12.92
CA PRO A 407 10.60 12.16 -11.51
C PRO A 407 10.55 13.50 -10.78
N THR A 408 10.89 14.61 -11.45
CA THR A 408 10.82 15.96 -10.87
C THR A 408 9.41 16.40 -10.50
N LEU A 409 8.36 16.00 -11.24
CA LEU A 409 7.00 16.37 -10.85
C LEU A 409 6.50 15.48 -9.70
N ASP A 410 6.84 14.19 -9.72
CA ASP A 410 6.47 13.25 -8.66
C ASP A 410 7.17 13.59 -7.33
N ASP A 411 8.47 13.90 -7.36
CA ASP A 411 9.27 14.30 -6.19
C ASP A 411 8.79 15.61 -5.57
N VAL A 412 8.53 16.64 -6.38
CA VAL A 412 8.12 17.95 -5.87
C VAL A 412 6.65 17.94 -5.44
N THR A 413 5.78 17.18 -6.11
CA THR A 413 4.39 17.02 -5.66
C THR A 413 4.33 16.29 -4.32
N MET A 414 5.22 15.30 -4.10
CA MET A 414 5.42 14.69 -2.77
C MET A 414 5.97 15.69 -1.75
N GLN A 415 6.86 16.63 -2.12
CA GLN A 415 7.35 17.66 -1.19
C GLN A 415 6.25 18.67 -0.85
N ALA A 416 5.37 18.97 -1.80
CA ALA A 416 4.37 20.02 -1.66
C ALA A 416 3.11 19.62 -0.91
N SER A 417 2.75 18.33 -0.92
CA SER A 417 1.74 17.79 0.00
C SER A 417 2.16 17.92 1.47
N ARG A 418 3.45 18.20 1.74
CA ARG A 418 4.02 18.31 3.09
C ARG A 418 4.25 19.75 3.56
N CYS A 419 4.45 20.71 2.64
CA CYS A 419 4.65 22.12 3.00
C CYS A 419 3.32 22.87 3.21
N GLY A 420 2.56 22.48 4.23
CA GLY A 420 1.49 23.31 4.83
C GLY A 420 2.00 24.26 5.94
N VAL A 421 3.28 24.18 6.33
CA VAL A 421 3.83 24.98 7.43
C VAL A 421 5.15 25.62 7.01
N ARG A 422 5.24 26.94 7.19
CA ARG A 422 6.42 27.78 6.87
C ARG A 422 7.66 27.30 7.63
N GLY A 423 8.81 27.24 6.96
CA GLY A 423 10.13 27.11 7.58
C GLY A 423 11.14 28.06 6.91
N GLN A 424 11.85 28.83 7.73
CA GLN A 424 12.74 29.93 7.37
C GLN A 424 14.02 29.48 6.63
N GLY A 425 14.59 30.43 5.89
CA GLY A 425 15.74 30.24 5.03
C GLY A 425 17.04 29.83 5.75
N GLY A 426 17.79 28.98 5.07
CA GLY A 426 19.20 28.70 5.32
C GLY A 426 19.94 28.65 4.00
N GLU A 427 21.00 29.45 3.88
CA GLU A 427 21.85 29.59 2.69
C GLU A 427 22.40 28.24 2.20
N GLN A 428 22.30 27.96 0.90
CA GLN A 428 23.10 26.93 0.24
C GLN A 428 24.05 27.57 -0.78
N ARG A 429 25.33 27.16 -0.68
CA ARG A 429 26.45 27.64 -1.48
C ARG A 429 26.42 27.03 -2.88
N ASN A 430 26.49 27.89 -3.89
CA ASN A 430 26.60 27.54 -5.31
C ASN A 430 27.90 26.79 -5.63
N VAL A 431 27.79 25.70 -6.38
CA VAL A 431 28.88 25.16 -7.23
C VAL A 431 28.43 25.29 -8.67
N LEU A 432 29.06 26.22 -9.39
CA LEU A 432 28.77 26.55 -10.78
C LEU A 432 29.63 25.65 -11.69
N VAL A 433 29.02 24.82 -12.54
CA VAL A 433 29.70 24.20 -13.68
C VAL A 433 29.13 24.82 -14.96
N SER A 434 29.95 25.58 -15.66
CA SER A 434 29.63 26.23 -16.93
C SER A 434 29.91 25.27 -18.08
N LEU A 435 28.90 24.97 -18.90
CA LEU A 435 29.08 24.38 -20.22
C LEU A 435 28.27 25.18 -21.24
N SER A 436 29.00 25.97 -22.03
CA SER A 436 28.51 26.72 -23.18
C SER A 436 28.55 25.82 -24.43
N LEU A 437 27.38 25.49 -24.98
CA LEU A 437 27.25 24.91 -26.32
C LEU A 437 26.33 25.79 -27.20
N PRO A 438 26.62 25.92 -28.51
CA PRO A 438 25.91 26.83 -29.41
C PRO A 438 24.50 26.35 -29.79
N LEU A 439 23.60 27.32 -29.94
CA LEU A 439 22.14 27.23 -30.15
C LEU A 439 21.70 26.31 -31.32
N ALA A 440 22.57 26.01 -32.28
CA ALA A 440 22.25 25.13 -33.40
C ALA A 440 22.15 23.64 -33.01
N ALA A 441 22.79 23.21 -31.91
CA ALA A 441 22.69 21.84 -31.41
C ALA A 441 21.39 21.58 -30.62
N LEU A 442 20.67 22.62 -30.19
CA LEU A 442 19.43 22.50 -29.41
C LEU A 442 18.21 22.06 -30.24
N LEU A 443 18.26 22.18 -31.57
CA LEU A 443 17.15 21.82 -32.45
C LEU A 443 17.17 20.35 -32.92
N THR A 444 18.20 19.59 -32.53
CA THR A 444 18.34 18.15 -32.86
C THR A 444 18.58 17.27 -31.63
N ALA A 445 18.60 17.86 -30.43
CA ALA A 445 18.73 17.10 -29.19
C ALA A 445 17.37 16.47 -28.82
N PRO A 446 17.32 15.16 -28.49
CA PRO A 446 16.12 14.54 -27.98
C PRO A 446 15.64 15.28 -26.73
N ALA A 447 14.32 15.44 -26.59
CA ALA A 447 13.74 16.08 -25.42
C ALA A 447 14.27 15.39 -24.14
N PRO A 448 14.67 16.14 -23.11
CA PRO A 448 15.09 15.53 -21.85
C PRO A 448 13.93 14.71 -21.26
N PRO A 449 14.21 13.53 -20.67
CA PRO A 449 13.25 12.44 -20.44
C PRO A 449 12.17 12.68 -19.37
N SER A 450 11.93 13.93 -18.97
CA SER A 450 11.23 14.24 -17.73
C SER A 450 9.77 14.69 -17.90
N LEU A 451 9.13 14.57 -19.08
CA LEU A 451 7.76 15.05 -19.33
C LEU A 451 7.04 14.38 -20.54
N HIS A 452 7.38 13.12 -20.87
CA HIS A 452 6.83 12.47 -22.07
C HIS A 452 5.30 12.48 -22.13
N SER A 453 4.62 12.39 -20.98
CA SER A 453 3.15 12.46 -20.92
C SER A 453 2.58 13.78 -21.39
N LEU A 454 3.04 14.92 -20.87
CA LEU A 454 2.45 16.23 -21.25
C LEU A 454 2.80 16.60 -22.69
N VAL A 455 3.99 16.21 -23.18
CA VAL A 455 4.37 16.38 -24.59
C VAL A 455 3.48 15.51 -25.49
N GLY A 456 3.27 14.24 -25.11
CA GLY A 456 2.42 13.31 -25.84
C GLY A 456 0.96 13.78 -25.89
N ILE A 457 0.43 14.25 -24.76
CA ILE A 457 -0.92 14.84 -24.67
C ILE A 457 -1.01 16.09 -25.55
N ALA A 458 -0.03 17.01 -25.50
CA ALA A 458 0.01 18.21 -26.35
C ALA A 458 -0.08 17.84 -27.84
N ARG A 459 0.71 16.83 -28.26
CA ARG A 459 0.70 16.29 -29.62
C ARG A 459 -0.61 15.57 -29.97
N ALA A 460 -1.24 14.89 -29.01
CA ALA A 460 -2.53 14.23 -29.21
C ALA A 460 -3.63 15.24 -29.56
N VAL A 461 -3.67 16.36 -28.82
CA VAL A 461 -4.70 17.41 -28.97
C VAL A 461 -4.33 18.50 -29.97
N GLY A 462 -3.14 18.45 -30.56
CA GLY A 462 -2.66 19.43 -31.54
C GLY A 462 -2.39 20.82 -30.95
N GLN A 463 -1.99 20.89 -29.68
CA GLN A 463 -1.67 22.14 -28.98
C GLN A 463 -0.16 22.26 -28.77
N PRO A 464 0.41 23.48 -28.79
CA PRO A 464 1.80 23.68 -28.39
C PRO A 464 1.94 23.44 -26.88
N LEU A 465 3.08 22.87 -26.49
CA LEU A 465 3.50 22.82 -25.10
C LEU A 465 4.04 24.20 -24.71
N VAL A 466 3.51 24.80 -23.66
CA VAL A 466 3.91 26.13 -23.19
C VAL A 466 4.13 26.11 -21.69
N ARG A 467 4.99 27.00 -21.19
CA ARG A 467 5.11 27.28 -19.75
C ARG A 467 3.90 28.07 -19.31
N LEU A 468 3.05 27.46 -18.48
CA LEU A 468 1.87 28.13 -17.94
C LEU A 468 2.30 29.15 -16.87
N PRO A 469 2.06 30.45 -17.06
CA PRO A 469 2.48 31.48 -16.10
C PRO A 469 1.95 31.22 -14.68
N ALA A 470 0.71 30.73 -14.56
CA ALA A 470 0.10 30.38 -13.28
C ALA A 470 0.82 29.23 -12.54
N LEU A 471 1.37 28.24 -13.27
CA LEU A 471 2.18 27.19 -12.64
C LEU A 471 3.57 27.73 -12.26
N VAL A 472 4.19 28.54 -13.11
CA VAL A 472 5.48 29.18 -12.78
C VAL A 472 5.37 30.01 -11.50
N GLU A 473 4.30 30.77 -11.34
CA GLU A 473 4.04 31.57 -10.12
C GLU A 473 3.88 30.67 -8.89
N ARG A 474 3.15 29.56 -9.00
CA ARG A 474 2.98 28.58 -7.92
C ARG A 474 4.30 27.94 -7.52
N LEU A 475 5.10 27.51 -8.48
CA LEU A 475 6.42 26.93 -8.25
C LEU A 475 7.36 27.97 -7.62
N SER A 476 7.35 29.20 -8.13
CA SER A 476 8.12 30.31 -7.59
C SER A 476 7.76 30.54 -6.12
N SER A 477 6.47 30.65 -5.80
CA SER A 477 5.99 30.77 -4.42
C SER A 477 6.39 29.57 -3.55
N TYR A 478 6.48 28.38 -4.14
CA TYR A 478 6.78 27.14 -3.43
C TYR A 478 8.28 27.02 -3.10
N PHE A 479 9.15 27.31 -4.06
CA PHE A 479 10.61 27.16 -3.93
C PHE A 479 11.34 28.39 -3.36
N GLY A 480 10.59 29.41 -2.90
CA GLY A 480 11.19 30.59 -2.25
C GLY A 480 11.53 31.75 -3.19
N GLY A 481 10.90 31.81 -4.36
CA GLY A 481 10.92 32.94 -5.29
C GLY A 481 11.46 32.59 -6.69
N PRO A 482 11.39 33.54 -7.64
CA PRO A 482 11.75 33.28 -9.04
C PRO A 482 13.22 32.89 -9.22
N ALA A 483 14.11 33.45 -8.38
CA ALA A 483 15.55 33.19 -8.45
C ALA A 483 15.95 31.77 -7.98
N ALA A 484 15.06 31.07 -7.27
CA ALA A 484 15.28 29.70 -6.80
C ALA A 484 14.78 28.64 -7.81
N LEU A 485 14.15 29.05 -8.91
CA LEU A 485 13.66 28.12 -9.93
C LEU A 485 14.78 27.70 -10.87
N SER A 486 15.07 26.39 -10.91
CA SER A 486 15.90 25.78 -11.94
C SER A 486 15.09 25.55 -13.21
N GLU A 487 15.78 25.29 -14.33
CA GLU A 487 15.11 24.85 -15.57
C GLU A 487 14.34 23.53 -15.39
N ALA A 488 14.78 22.67 -14.47
CA ALA A 488 14.03 21.47 -14.11
C ALA A 488 12.70 21.80 -13.42
N HIS A 489 12.67 22.80 -12.53
CA HIS A 489 11.43 23.30 -11.96
C HIS A 489 10.53 23.93 -13.03
N LEU A 490 11.09 24.74 -13.94
CA LEU A 490 10.29 25.41 -14.97
C LEU A 490 9.64 24.43 -15.96
N LYS A 491 10.27 23.29 -16.24
CA LYS A 491 9.67 22.20 -17.01
C LYS A 491 8.38 21.67 -16.38
N MET A 492 8.28 21.65 -15.06
CA MET A 492 7.05 21.23 -14.37
C MET A 492 5.87 22.18 -14.56
N ALA A 493 6.13 23.39 -15.05
CA ALA A 493 5.08 24.34 -15.44
C ALA A 493 4.70 24.21 -16.92
N GLU A 494 5.30 23.28 -17.67
CA GLU A 494 4.99 23.05 -19.08
C GLU A 494 3.77 22.14 -19.23
N ALA A 495 2.80 22.58 -20.02
CA ALA A 495 1.59 21.83 -20.33
C ALA A 495 1.00 22.33 -21.67
N PRO A 496 0.04 21.62 -22.27
CA PRO A 496 -0.69 22.13 -23.44
C PRO A 496 -1.28 23.53 -23.18
N GLN A 497 -1.23 24.41 -24.18
CA GLN A 497 -1.60 25.83 -24.03
C GLN A 497 -2.97 26.10 -23.40
N HIS A 498 -3.94 25.21 -23.59
CA HIS A 498 -5.30 25.36 -23.05
C HIS A 498 -5.61 24.39 -21.91
N THR A 499 -4.59 24.05 -21.11
CA THR A 499 -4.76 23.24 -19.90
C THR A 499 -5.54 24.02 -18.84
N GLU A 500 -6.63 23.44 -18.37
CA GLU A 500 -7.35 23.87 -17.18
C GLU A 500 -6.60 23.38 -15.93
N LEU A 501 -6.29 24.30 -15.02
CA LEU A 501 -5.69 24.00 -13.72
C LEU A 501 -6.79 23.96 -12.66
N ILE A 502 -7.02 22.79 -12.11
CA ILE A 502 -8.09 22.52 -11.16
C ILE A 502 -7.50 22.51 -9.76
N ASP A 503 -7.89 23.50 -8.98
CA ASP A 503 -7.53 23.60 -7.57
C ASP A 503 -8.31 22.62 -6.71
N TYR A 504 -7.62 22.13 -5.69
CA TYR A 504 -8.18 21.28 -4.65
C TYR A 504 -7.43 21.49 -3.35
N THR A 505 -8.16 21.30 -2.26
CA THR A 505 -7.61 21.37 -0.91
C THR A 505 -6.93 20.06 -0.57
N LEU A 506 -5.75 20.13 0.04
CA LEU A 506 -5.06 18.93 0.51
C LEU A 506 -5.89 18.25 1.61
N PRO A 507 -5.91 16.90 1.67
CA PRO A 507 -6.51 16.20 2.78
C PRO A 507 -5.92 16.70 4.11
N TYR A 508 -6.78 16.97 5.10
CA TYR A 508 -6.37 17.39 6.45
C TYR A 508 -5.67 18.77 6.55
N SER A 509 -5.89 19.65 5.57
CA SER A 509 -5.40 21.02 5.56
C SER A 509 -6.46 21.97 5.00
N ASP A 510 -6.47 23.24 5.39
CA ASP A 510 -7.24 24.28 4.70
C ASP A 510 -6.47 24.89 3.51
N HIS A 511 -5.28 24.35 3.19
CA HIS A 511 -4.43 24.84 2.13
C HIS A 511 -4.78 24.23 0.77
N VAL A 512 -4.90 25.11 -0.23
CA VAL A 512 -4.99 24.73 -1.63
C VAL A 512 -3.65 24.15 -2.09
N SER A 513 -3.70 22.99 -2.74
CA SER A 513 -2.52 22.34 -3.31
C SER A 513 -1.81 23.27 -4.29
N LYS A 514 -0.49 23.40 -4.13
CA LYS A 514 0.36 24.15 -5.07
C LYS A 514 0.49 23.45 -6.42
N PHE A 515 0.11 22.16 -6.48
CA PHE A 515 0.19 21.29 -7.65
C PHE A 515 -1.22 20.89 -8.08
N PRO A 516 -1.85 21.72 -8.94
CA PRO A 516 -3.24 21.50 -9.33
C PRO A 516 -3.40 20.18 -10.11
N LEU A 517 -4.64 19.73 -10.20
CA LEU A 517 -5.01 18.70 -11.17
C LEU A 517 -5.05 19.37 -12.55
N MET A 518 -4.47 18.72 -13.57
CA MET A 518 -4.48 19.25 -14.93
C MET A 518 -5.56 18.55 -15.74
N ARG A 519 -6.32 19.34 -16.50
CA ARG A 519 -7.30 18.85 -17.46
C ARG A 519 -7.07 19.49 -18.81
N VAL A 520 -7.07 18.67 -19.85
CA VAL A 520 -6.95 19.09 -21.25
C VAL A 520 -8.12 18.47 -22.00
N ASN A 521 -9.09 19.28 -22.43
CA ASN A 521 -10.35 18.78 -23.00
C ASN A 521 -11.05 17.77 -22.06
N ASN A 522 -11.25 16.52 -22.49
CA ASN A 522 -11.80 15.41 -21.70
C ASN A 522 -10.71 14.53 -21.04
N ILE A 523 -9.46 14.98 -21.02
CA ILE A 523 -8.29 14.23 -20.52
C ILE A 523 -7.88 14.80 -19.15
N TYR A 524 -7.84 13.95 -18.13
CA TYR A 524 -7.28 14.28 -16.82
C TYR A 524 -5.90 13.66 -16.66
N VAL A 525 -4.97 14.43 -16.11
CA VAL A 525 -3.56 14.04 -15.96
C VAL A 525 -3.22 13.81 -14.49
N LEU A 526 -2.98 12.55 -14.14
CA LEU A 526 -2.65 12.10 -12.79
C LEU A 526 -1.21 11.54 -12.75
N PRO A 527 -0.51 11.69 -11.61
CA PRO A 527 0.85 11.19 -11.45
C PRO A 527 0.90 9.66 -11.44
N GLY A 528 2.09 9.10 -11.72
CA GLY A 528 2.31 7.64 -11.71
C GLY A 528 2.42 7.07 -10.30
N VAL A 529 2.85 7.88 -9.33
CA VAL A 529 2.98 7.46 -7.93
C VAL A 529 1.58 7.21 -7.31
N PRO A 530 1.27 6.00 -6.82
CA PRO A 530 -0.07 5.63 -6.38
C PRO A 530 -0.67 6.54 -5.31
N SER A 531 0.12 6.95 -4.30
CA SER A 531 -0.36 7.82 -3.23
C SER A 531 -0.78 9.20 -3.72
N LEU A 532 -0.02 9.78 -4.66
CA LEU A 532 -0.36 11.05 -5.28
C LEU A 532 -1.56 10.94 -6.22
N LEU A 533 -1.66 9.81 -6.93
CA LEU A 533 -2.80 9.51 -7.79
C LEU A 533 -4.07 9.46 -6.95
N VAL A 534 -4.10 8.70 -5.86
CA VAL A 534 -5.24 8.61 -4.93
C VAL A 534 -5.61 9.98 -4.39
N GLN A 535 -4.63 10.80 -4.01
CA GLN A 535 -4.89 12.16 -3.53
C GLN A 535 -5.56 13.02 -4.60
N LYS A 536 -5.05 13.04 -5.84
CA LYS A 536 -5.65 13.79 -6.96
C LYS A 536 -7.00 13.20 -7.39
N TRP A 537 -7.16 11.89 -7.29
CA TRP A 537 -8.43 11.21 -7.54
C TRP A 537 -9.51 11.67 -6.56
N ASN A 538 -9.22 11.75 -5.27
CA ASN A 538 -10.19 12.22 -4.27
C ASN A 538 -10.66 13.66 -4.53
N ALA A 539 -9.80 14.50 -5.12
CA ALA A 539 -10.17 15.84 -5.57
C ALA A 539 -10.99 15.86 -6.87
N LEU A 540 -10.80 14.86 -7.74
CA LEU A 540 -11.53 14.71 -8.99
C LEU A 540 -12.90 14.05 -8.79
N LYS A 541 -12.99 13.07 -7.88
CA LYS A 541 -14.17 12.23 -7.65
C LYS A 541 -15.49 13.01 -7.50
N PRO A 542 -15.59 14.08 -6.68
CA PRO A 542 -16.83 14.85 -6.58
C PRO A 542 -17.26 15.53 -7.88
N ARG A 543 -16.33 15.81 -8.79
CA ARG A 543 -16.60 16.46 -10.08
C ARG A 543 -17.09 15.47 -11.14
N LEU A 544 -16.73 14.19 -10.99
CA LEU A 544 -17.21 13.11 -11.85
C LEU A 544 -18.48 12.44 -11.31
N GLN A 545 -18.84 12.76 -10.07
CA GLN A 545 -20.02 12.24 -9.41
C GLN A 545 -21.25 13.04 -9.83
N GLU A 546 -21.90 12.58 -10.90
CA GLU A 546 -23.16 13.14 -11.37
C GLU A 546 -24.34 12.34 -10.80
N ALA A 547 -25.36 13.02 -10.25
CA ALA A 547 -26.53 12.37 -9.65
C ALA A 547 -27.33 11.49 -10.63
N ALA A 548 -27.16 11.70 -11.94
CA ALA A 548 -27.79 10.91 -12.99
C ALA A 548 -27.06 9.59 -13.29
N LEU A 549 -25.83 9.40 -12.78
CA LEU A 549 -25.04 8.19 -12.98
C LEU A 549 -25.35 7.17 -11.89
N ALA A 550 -26.17 6.17 -12.22
CA ALA A 550 -26.37 5.02 -11.33
C ALA A 550 -25.03 4.24 -11.20
N PRO A 551 -24.56 3.97 -9.96
CA PRO A 551 -23.37 3.17 -9.74
C PRO A 551 -23.60 1.74 -10.20
N PHE A 552 -22.53 1.05 -10.59
CA PHE A 552 -22.63 -0.39 -10.77
C PHE A 552 -22.80 -1.08 -9.41
N ARG A 553 -23.72 -2.03 -9.37
CA ARG A 553 -23.93 -2.96 -8.26
C ARG A 553 -23.42 -4.32 -8.68
N ASN A 554 -22.89 -5.07 -7.71
CA ASN A 554 -22.42 -6.42 -7.95
C ASN A 554 -23.08 -7.42 -6.99
N ALA A 555 -23.14 -8.66 -7.43
CA ALA A 555 -23.48 -9.80 -6.59
C ALA A 555 -22.58 -10.98 -6.94
N THR A 556 -22.16 -11.70 -5.91
CA THR A 556 -21.19 -12.78 -6.00
C THR A 556 -21.77 -14.02 -5.36
N LEU A 557 -21.89 -15.09 -6.13
CA LEU A 557 -22.32 -16.39 -5.64
C LEU A 557 -21.10 -17.32 -5.59
N ARG A 558 -20.79 -17.85 -4.42
CA ARG A 558 -19.77 -18.90 -4.25
C ARG A 558 -20.43 -20.26 -4.32
N LEU A 559 -19.97 -21.10 -5.23
CA LEU A 559 -20.47 -22.45 -5.43
C LEU A 559 -19.46 -23.49 -4.95
N SER A 560 -19.94 -24.57 -4.32
CA SER A 560 -19.13 -25.74 -3.96
C SER A 560 -18.81 -26.64 -5.16
N VAL A 561 -19.47 -26.40 -6.30
CA VAL A 561 -19.31 -27.15 -7.54
C VAL A 561 -17.95 -26.83 -8.17
N LYS A 562 -17.25 -27.87 -8.65
CA LYS A 562 -15.92 -27.74 -9.28
C LYS A 562 -15.92 -27.83 -10.80
N ASP A 563 -17.00 -28.33 -11.39
CA ASP A 563 -17.12 -28.48 -12.84
C ASP A 563 -18.00 -27.37 -13.43
N GLU A 564 -17.37 -26.44 -14.13
CA GLU A 564 -18.04 -25.29 -14.75
C GLU A 564 -19.07 -25.70 -15.80
N THR A 565 -18.89 -26.86 -16.45
CA THR A 565 -19.82 -27.31 -17.51
C THR A 565 -21.22 -27.57 -16.96
N THR A 566 -21.35 -27.89 -15.67
CA THR A 566 -22.64 -28.12 -15.00
C THR A 566 -23.46 -26.85 -14.81
N ILE A 567 -22.81 -25.69 -14.68
CA ILE A 567 -23.47 -24.40 -14.45
C ILE A 567 -23.57 -23.56 -15.73
N ALA A 568 -22.78 -23.88 -16.77
CA ALA A 568 -22.74 -23.13 -18.02
C ALA A 568 -24.15 -22.92 -18.67
N PRO A 569 -25.06 -23.91 -18.72
CA PRO A 569 -26.41 -23.69 -19.26
C PRO A 569 -27.21 -22.65 -18.47
N ALA A 570 -27.05 -22.59 -17.15
CA ALA A 570 -27.70 -21.61 -16.30
C ALA A 570 -27.15 -20.20 -16.56
N LEU A 571 -25.82 -20.06 -16.66
CA LEU A 571 -25.16 -18.79 -16.96
C LEU A 571 -25.57 -18.23 -18.33
N VAL A 572 -25.56 -19.07 -19.36
CA VAL A 572 -25.98 -18.69 -20.72
C VAL A 572 -27.44 -18.23 -20.72
N ARG A 573 -28.31 -18.93 -19.99
CA ARG A 573 -29.71 -18.56 -19.88
C ARG A 573 -29.88 -17.19 -19.20
N VAL A 574 -29.26 -16.96 -18.04
CA VAL A 574 -29.35 -15.68 -17.33
C VAL A 574 -28.78 -14.53 -18.16
N ALA A 575 -27.62 -14.73 -18.80
CA ALA A 575 -27.04 -13.73 -19.69
C ALA A 575 -27.96 -13.40 -20.88
N SER A 576 -28.67 -14.40 -21.41
CA SER A 576 -29.63 -14.21 -22.51
C SER A 576 -30.93 -13.52 -22.05
N SER A 577 -31.47 -13.89 -20.88
CA SER A 577 -32.70 -13.33 -20.30
C SER A 577 -32.54 -11.85 -19.93
N HIS A 578 -31.36 -11.45 -19.46
CA HIS A 578 -31.08 -10.10 -18.98
C HIS A 578 -30.34 -9.23 -19.99
N GLY A 579 -29.79 -9.81 -21.06
CA GLY A 579 -29.14 -9.10 -22.15
C GLY A 579 -27.99 -8.22 -21.66
N LEU A 580 -27.93 -6.97 -22.16
CA LEU A 580 -26.86 -6.02 -21.82
C LEU A 580 -27.06 -5.35 -20.44
N ASP A 581 -28.19 -5.58 -19.76
CA ASP A 581 -28.45 -4.97 -18.45
C ASP A 581 -27.62 -5.62 -17.33
N VAL A 582 -27.28 -6.91 -17.46
CA VAL A 582 -26.54 -7.67 -16.45
C VAL A 582 -25.37 -8.40 -17.10
N ALA A 583 -24.15 -8.03 -16.70
CA ALA A 583 -22.95 -8.78 -17.04
C ALA A 583 -22.83 -10.00 -16.11
N VAL A 584 -22.59 -11.17 -16.70
CA VAL A 584 -22.47 -12.46 -15.99
C VAL A 584 -21.05 -13.00 -16.22
N GLY A 585 -20.38 -13.41 -15.14
CA GLY A 585 -19.06 -14.04 -15.19
C GLY A 585 -18.97 -15.26 -14.28
N SER A 586 -18.09 -16.19 -14.63
CA SER A 586 -17.74 -17.37 -13.82
C SER A 586 -16.22 -17.50 -13.73
N TYR A 587 -15.73 -17.82 -12.53
CA TYR A 587 -14.31 -17.92 -12.22
C TYR A 587 -14.05 -19.17 -11.36
N PRO A 588 -13.31 -20.17 -11.85
CA PRO A 588 -12.92 -21.32 -11.04
C PRO A 588 -11.88 -20.89 -9.98
N VAL A 589 -12.06 -21.38 -8.75
CA VAL A 589 -11.16 -21.17 -7.61
C VAL A 589 -10.92 -22.50 -6.89
N ASP A 590 -9.90 -22.59 -6.04
CA ASP A 590 -9.53 -23.87 -5.36
C ASP A 590 -10.71 -24.53 -4.60
N GLN A 591 -11.62 -23.72 -4.08
CA GLN A 591 -12.78 -24.15 -3.29
C GLN A 591 -14.09 -24.28 -4.10
N GLY A 592 -14.05 -24.16 -5.43
CA GLY A 592 -15.23 -24.31 -6.30
C GLY A 592 -15.29 -23.26 -7.41
N ILE A 593 -16.46 -22.64 -7.60
CA ILE A 593 -16.66 -21.62 -8.66
C ILE A 593 -17.29 -20.37 -8.07
N ILE A 594 -16.77 -19.21 -8.46
CA ILE A 594 -17.35 -17.90 -8.16
C ILE A 594 -18.12 -17.42 -9.38
N ILE A 595 -19.41 -17.12 -9.22
CA ILE A 595 -20.22 -16.43 -10.22
C ILE A 595 -20.33 -14.96 -9.82
N THR A 596 -20.10 -14.05 -10.76
CA THR A 596 -20.32 -12.62 -10.59
C THR A 596 -21.45 -12.12 -11.48
N LEU A 597 -22.36 -11.35 -10.91
CA LEU A 597 -23.43 -10.64 -11.61
C LEU A 597 -23.24 -9.14 -11.38
N ASP A 598 -23.28 -8.36 -12.45
CA ASP A 598 -22.87 -6.96 -12.44
C ASP A 598 -23.83 -6.10 -13.26
N SER A 599 -24.41 -5.05 -12.68
CA SER A 599 -25.45 -4.25 -13.35
C SER A 599 -25.54 -2.82 -12.80
N LYS A 600 -25.97 -1.86 -13.64
CA LYS A 600 -26.38 -0.52 -13.20
C LYS A 600 -27.85 -0.45 -12.77
N ASN A 601 -28.64 -1.45 -13.12
CA ASN A 601 -30.05 -1.55 -12.81
C ASN A 601 -30.25 -2.57 -11.68
N SER A 602 -30.51 -2.07 -10.48
CA SER A 602 -30.69 -2.90 -9.28
C SER A 602 -31.85 -3.90 -9.40
N GLU A 603 -32.94 -3.53 -10.06
CA GLU A 603 -34.09 -4.43 -10.25
C GLU A 603 -33.73 -5.60 -11.18
N LYS A 604 -33.00 -5.30 -12.26
CA LYS A 604 -32.50 -6.33 -13.19
C LYS A 604 -31.46 -7.23 -12.52
N LEU A 605 -30.62 -6.68 -11.65
CA LEU A 605 -29.64 -7.45 -10.89
C LEU A 605 -30.33 -8.44 -9.95
N GLU A 606 -31.28 -7.99 -9.13
CA GLU A 606 -31.99 -8.88 -8.21
C GLU A 606 -32.82 -9.93 -8.94
N ALA A 607 -33.41 -9.59 -10.09
CA ALA A 607 -34.06 -10.57 -10.95
C ALA A 607 -33.09 -11.63 -11.50
N ALA A 608 -31.86 -11.24 -11.89
CA ALA A 608 -30.84 -12.17 -12.34
C ALA A 608 -30.30 -13.05 -11.22
N ILE A 609 -30.15 -12.52 -10.00
CA ILE A 609 -29.79 -13.28 -8.80
C ILE A 609 -30.86 -14.34 -8.51
N ALA A 610 -32.14 -13.95 -8.54
CA ALA A 610 -33.23 -14.88 -8.31
C ALA A 610 -33.30 -15.98 -9.39
N GLU A 611 -33.11 -15.62 -10.66
CA GLU A 611 -33.10 -16.60 -11.75
C GLU A 611 -31.92 -17.57 -11.63
N ILE A 612 -30.69 -17.09 -11.39
CA ILE A 612 -29.52 -17.98 -11.27
C ILE A 612 -29.67 -18.93 -10.08
N GLN A 613 -30.19 -18.47 -8.94
CA GLN A 613 -30.40 -19.32 -7.76
C GLN A 613 -31.45 -20.43 -8.00
N GLN A 614 -32.44 -20.19 -8.86
CA GLN A 614 -33.43 -21.20 -9.23
C GLN A 614 -32.88 -22.24 -10.21
N LEU A 615 -31.92 -21.85 -11.05
CA LEU A 615 -31.33 -22.71 -12.07
C LEU A 615 -30.16 -23.54 -11.55
N LEU A 616 -29.49 -23.06 -10.51
CA LEU A 616 -28.42 -23.77 -9.85
C LEU A 616 -28.98 -24.91 -8.97
N PRO A 617 -28.23 -26.01 -8.79
CA PRO A 617 -28.64 -27.08 -7.88
C PRO A 617 -28.84 -26.52 -6.45
N GLY A 618 -29.93 -26.91 -5.77
CA GLY A 618 -30.37 -26.29 -4.51
C GLY A 618 -29.39 -26.32 -3.33
N GLU A 619 -28.28 -27.07 -3.41
CA GLU A 619 -27.20 -27.15 -2.40
C GLU A 619 -25.84 -26.62 -2.93
N ALA A 620 -25.79 -26.11 -4.15
CA ALA A 620 -24.55 -25.67 -4.77
C ALA A 620 -24.07 -24.31 -4.25
N VAL A 621 -24.99 -23.42 -3.86
CA VAL A 621 -24.66 -22.05 -3.42
C VAL A 621 -24.28 -22.05 -1.95
N VAL A 622 -23.00 -21.79 -1.67
CA VAL A 622 -22.43 -21.75 -0.31
C VAL A 622 -22.54 -20.35 0.30
N ALA A 623 -22.41 -19.30 -0.53
CA ALA A 623 -22.53 -17.93 -0.08
C ALA A 623 -23.05 -17.01 -1.20
N LEU A 624 -23.77 -15.95 -0.81
CA LEU A 624 -24.16 -14.82 -1.67
C LEU A 624 -23.71 -13.53 -1.00
N GLU A 625 -22.83 -12.80 -1.67
CA GLU A 625 -22.29 -11.52 -1.24
C GLU A 625 -22.75 -10.42 -2.21
N ARG A 626 -23.07 -9.23 -1.72
CA ARG A 626 -23.51 -8.07 -2.53
C ARG A 626 -22.59 -6.88 -2.30
N ASP A 627 -22.26 -6.18 -3.36
CA ASP A 627 -21.39 -4.99 -3.34
C ASP A 627 -20.03 -5.23 -2.64
N VAL A 628 -19.48 -6.44 -2.79
CA VAL A 628 -18.18 -6.87 -2.22
C VAL A 628 -17.18 -7.13 -3.36
N ASP A 629 -15.90 -6.82 -3.14
CA ASP A 629 -14.84 -7.25 -4.08
C ASP A 629 -14.72 -8.78 -4.05
N SER A 630 -15.25 -9.41 -5.09
CA SER A 630 -15.49 -10.85 -5.18
C SER A 630 -14.26 -11.74 -5.33
N LEU A 631 -13.10 -11.13 -5.61
CA LEU A 631 -11.83 -11.82 -5.93
C LEU A 631 -10.70 -11.48 -4.93
N ALA A 632 -11.03 -10.86 -3.79
CA ALA A 632 -10.07 -10.53 -2.74
C ALA A 632 -9.91 -11.67 -1.72
#